data_AF-A0A940ANQ8-F1
#
_entry.id   AF-A0A940ANQ8-F1
#
_cell.length_a   1.000
_cell.length_b   1.000
_cell.length_c   1.000
_cell.angle_alpha   90.00
_cell.angle_beta   90.00
_cell.angle_gamma   90.00
#
_symmetry.space_group_name_H-M   'P 1'
#
loop_
_entity.id
_entity.type
_entity.pdbx_description
1 polymer ?
#
loop_
_entity_poly.entity_id
_entity_poly.type
_entity_poly.pdbx_seq_one_letter_code
_entity_poly.pdbx_strand_id
1 'polypeptide(L)'
;MISSCFFLYSTENNSEDVHHNPWELIIYRPQNNGDLNYVRCWIKLEDALTGEDVTYTKAKATYEWASIPDKVNYYQKTYYLDGGMAAHLNLQKGKYNITVYTPKDKAGYFTSQNPCSNEGDWISNTFYYDTENPTKVIFVVPTADDNGFYNGGWYIDYKAPKYFKKFTTPILNQ
;
A
#
# COMPACT_ATOMS: atom_id res chain seq x y z
N MET A 1 46.79 -2.70 25.10
CA MET A 1 45.45 -3.30 24.95
C MET A 1 44.45 -2.20 24.60
N ILE A 2 44.17 -2.01 23.31
CA ILE A 2 43.02 -1.25 22.83
C ILE A 2 42.38 -2.16 21.79
N SER A 3 41.38 -2.93 22.23
CA SER A 3 40.56 -3.76 21.35
C SER A 3 39.60 -2.82 20.64
N SER A 4 39.96 -2.41 19.44
CA SER A 4 39.05 -1.73 18.54
C SER A 4 38.23 -2.81 17.84
N CYS A 5 37.02 -3.07 18.35
CA CYS A 5 36.05 -3.89 17.65
C CYS A 5 35.71 -3.20 16.32
N PHE A 6 36.24 -3.77 15.25
CA PHE A 6 35.73 -3.58 13.90
C PHE A 6 34.28 -4.07 13.86
N PHE A 7 33.31 -3.17 13.93
CA PHE A 7 32.01 -3.41 13.31
C PHE A 7 32.14 -3.04 11.84
N LEU A 8 32.58 -4.01 11.04
CA LEU A 8 32.31 -4.00 9.61
C LEU A 8 30.79 -4.04 9.46
N TYR A 9 30.19 -2.90 9.11
CA TYR A 9 28.86 -2.88 8.50
C TYR A 9 29.00 -3.62 7.17
N SER A 10 28.66 -4.91 7.17
CA SER A 10 28.34 -5.62 5.94
C SER A 10 27.05 -5.03 5.41
N THR A 11 27.15 -4.13 4.43
CA THR A 11 26.06 -3.85 3.50
C THR A 11 26.09 -4.96 2.44
N GLU A 12 25.83 -6.20 2.85
CA GLU A 12 25.43 -7.22 1.90
C GLU A 12 24.03 -6.86 1.41
N ASN A 13 23.97 -6.16 0.29
CA ASN A 13 22.80 -6.17 -0.59
C ASN A 13 22.70 -7.59 -1.17
N ASN A 14 22.20 -8.53 -0.36
CA ASN A 14 21.65 -9.77 -0.90
C ASN A 14 20.35 -9.37 -1.60
N SER A 15 20.44 -9.01 -2.88
CA SER A 15 19.27 -8.90 -3.74
C SER A 15 18.75 -10.32 -3.97
N GLU A 16 17.88 -10.77 -3.09
CA GLU A 16 17.10 -11.99 -3.32
C GLU A 16 16.06 -11.69 -4.41
N ASP A 17 15.96 -12.59 -5.38
CA ASP A 17 14.91 -12.56 -6.38
C ASP A 17 13.54 -12.69 -5.70
N VAL A 18 12.51 -12.01 -6.22
CA VAL A 18 11.15 -12.14 -5.68
C VAL A 18 10.64 -13.56 -5.94
N HIS A 19 10.54 -14.34 -4.87
CA HIS A 19 9.86 -15.63 -4.93
C HIS A 19 8.35 -15.41 -4.82
N HIS A 20 7.67 -15.33 -5.96
CA HIS A 20 6.21 -15.26 -6.00
C HIS A 20 5.60 -16.55 -5.44
N ASN A 21 5.05 -16.49 -4.24
CA ASN A 21 4.28 -17.60 -3.69
C ASN A 21 2.82 -17.45 -4.17
N PRO A 22 2.23 -18.48 -4.80
CA PRO A 22 0.88 -18.40 -5.36
C PRO A 22 -0.24 -18.09 -4.34
N TRP A 23 0.09 -18.13 -3.04
CA TRP A 23 -0.79 -17.82 -1.91
C TRP A 23 -0.55 -16.43 -1.28
N GLU A 24 0.36 -15.63 -1.83
CA GLU A 24 0.59 -14.25 -1.38
C GLU A 24 -0.50 -13.29 -1.86
N LEU A 25 -0.88 -12.37 -0.99
CA LEU A 25 -1.70 -11.23 -1.37
C LEU A 25 -0.80 -10.09 -1.82
N ILE A 26 -0.98 -9.60 -3.04
CA ILE A 26 -0.27 -8.42 -3.55
C ILE A 26 -1.17 -7.19 -3.37
N ILE A 27 -0.68 -6.21 -2.62
CA ILE A 27 -1.28 -4.87 -2.55
C ILE A 27 -0.44 -3.94 -3.40
N TYR A 28 -0.98 -3.51 -4.54
CA TYR A 28 -0.30 -2.62 -5.46
C TYR A 28 -0.82 -1.19 -5.35
N ARG A 29 0.10 -0.23 -5.21
CA ARG A 29 -0.21 1.19 -5.30
C ARG A 29 0.35 1.74 -6.62
N PRO A 30 -0.49 2.05 -7.62
CA PRO A 30 -0.03 2.61 -8.87
C PRO A 30 0.73 3.93 -8.68
N GLN A 31 1.67 4.18 -9.58
CA GLN A 31 2.32 5.47 -9.67
C GLN A 31 1.29 6.52 -10.13
N ASN A 32 1.21 7.62 -9.40
CA ASN A 32 0.38 8.79 -9.70
C ASN A 32 1.27 9.96 -10.14
N ASN A 33 0.69 11.14 -10.34
CA ASN A 33 1.44 12.32 -10.74
C ASN A 33 1.99 13.11 -9.53
N GLY A 34 3.22 13.62 -9.71
CA GLY A 34 3.86 14.57 -8.80
C GLY A 34 4.06 14.05 -7.39
N ASP A 35 3.86 14.94 -6.43
CA ASP A 35 4.19 14.71 -5.02
C ASP A 35 3.33 13.63 -4.36
N LEU A 36 2.22 13.23 -4.98
CA LEU A 36 1.31 12.24 -4.42
C LEU A 36 2.02 10.90 -4.23
N ASN A 37 2.98 10.57 -5.09
CA ASN A 37 3.77 9.34 -4.98
C ASN A 37 4.51 9.22 -3.65
N TYR A 38 4.87 10.34 -3.02
CA TYR A 38 5.59 10.38 -1.75
C TYR A 38 4.66 10.35 -0.52
N VAL A 39 3.34 10.42 -0.72
CA VAL A 39 2.38 10.26 0.37
C VAL A 39 2.29 8.77 0.71
N ARG A 40 2.93 8.38 1.80
CA ARG A 40 2.94 6.99 2.28
C ARG A 40 1.54 6.53 2.65
N CYS A 41 1.20 5.34 2.20
CA CYS A 41 -0.07 4.68 2.48
C CYS A 41 0.18 3.44 3.35
N TRP A 42 -0.05 3.55 4.67
CA TRP A 42 0.21 2.47 5.62
C TRP A 42 -0.88 1.40 5.53
N ILE A 43 -0.48 0.13 5.62
CA ILE A 43 -1.37 -1.02 5.61
C ILE A 43 -1.71 -1.39 7.05
N LYS A 44 -3.00 -1.59 7.33
CA LYS A 44 -3.51 -2.13 8.58
C LYS A 44 -4.28 -3.42 8.31
N LEU A 45 -4.03 -4.43 9.12
CA LEU A 45 -4.73 -5.71 9.10
C LEU A 45 -5.43 -5.93 10.44
N GLU A 46 -6.72 -6.19 10.38
CA GLU A 46 -7.51 -6.60 11.53
C GLU A 46 -8.04 -8.01 11.32
N ASP A 47 -8.00 -8.84 12.36
CA ASP A 47 -8.64 -10.15 12.34
C ASP A 47 -10.15 -9.97 12.19
N ALA A 48 -10.75 -10.57 11.17
CA ALA A 48 -12.16 -10.33 10.85
C ALA A 48 -13.13 -10.93 11.88
N LEU A 49 -12.67 -11.85 12.74
CA LEU A 49 -13.48 -12.47 13.79
C LEU A 49 -13.36 -11.72 15.11
N THR A 50 -12.14 -11.33 15.50
CA THR A 50 -11.88 -10.70 16.80
C THR A 50 -11.83 -9.18 16.76
N GLY A 51 -11.58 -8.59 15.59
CA GLY A 51 -11.30 -7.15 15.42
C GLY A 51 -9.93 -6.72 15.93
N GLU A 52 -9.06 -7.66 16.32
CA GLU A 52 -7.72 -7.37 16.81
C GLU A 52 -6.81 -6.88 15.68
N ASP A 53 -5.99 -5.87 15.95
CA ASP A 53 -4.93 -5.44 15.03
C ASP A 53 -3.83 -6.51 14.99
N VAL A 54 -3.69 -7.14 13.83
CA VAL A 54 -2.75 -8.23 13.58
C VAL A 54 -1.71 -7.87 12.53
N THR A 55 -1.58 -6.58 12.23
CA THR A 55 -0.73 -6.05 11.14
C THR A 55 0.67 -6.63 11.17
N TYR A 56 1.31 -6.72 12.34
CA TYR A 56 2.69 -7.17 12.49
C TYR A 56 2.84 -8.55 13.12
N THR A 57 1.74 -9.21 13.47
CA THR A 57 1.75 -10.52 14.18
C THR A 57 1.35 -11.68 13.27
N LYS A 58 0.48 -11.45 12.29
CA LYS A 58 0.00 -12.48 11.35
C LYS A 58 0.43 -12.27 9.90
N ALA A 59 1.20 -11.23 9.62
CA ALA A 59 1.67 -10.91 8.28
C ALA A 59 3.19 -10.68 8.26
N LYS A 60 3.82 -11.03 7.13
CA LYS A 60 5.15 -10.55 6.74
C LYS A 60 5.03 -9.87 5.40
N ALA A 61 5.70 -8.74 5.22
CA ALA A 61 5.67 -7.97 3.98
C ALA A 61 7.04 -7.96 3.30
N THR A 62 7.06 -8.29 2.02
CA THR A 62 8.16 -8.02 1.10
C THR A 62 7.69 -7.01 0.05
N TYR A 63 8.61 -6.25 -0.52
CA TYR A 63 8.24 -5.17 -1.42
C TYR A 63 9.01 -5.22 -2.73
N GLU A 64 8.34 -4.85 -3.81
CA GLU A 64 8.93 -4.61 -5.11
C GLU A 64 8.45 -3.28 -5.67
N TRP A 65 9.19 -2.75 -6.63
CA TRP A 65 8.78 -1.59 -7.41
C TRP A 65 8.40 -2.03 -8.81
N ALA A 66 7.31 -1.52 -9.36
CA ALA A 66 6.92 -1.83 -10.74
C ALA A 66 7.98 -1.41 -11.77
N SER A 67 8.83 -0.43 -11.45
CA SER A 67 9.95 0.03 -12.28
C SER A 67 11.19 -0.86 -12.19
N ILE A 68 11.31 -1.66 -11.15
CA ILE A 68 12.40 -2.61 -10.93
C ILE A 68 11.76 -3.91 -10.40
N PRO A 69 11.02 -4.63 -11.26
CA PRO A 69 10.42 -5.90 -10.87
C PRO A 69 11.52 -6.88 -10.42
N ASP A 70 11.15 -7.86 -9.59
CA ASP A 70 11.99 -8.98 -9.17
C ASP A 70 13.09 -8.66 -8.12
N LYS A 71 13.15 -7.44 -7.57
CA LYS A 71 14.02 -7.12 -6.42
C LYS A 71 13.26 -6.96 -5.12
N VAL A 72 13.51 -7.86 -4.16
CA VAL A 72 12.94 -7.78 -2.81
C VAL A 72 13.57 -6.63 -2.02
N ASN A 73 12.72 -5.77 -1.46
CA ASN A 73 13.08 -4.78 -0.46
C ASN A 73 12.41 -5.15 0.87
N TYR A 74 13.21 -5.27 1.93
CA TYR A 74 12.70 -5.57 3.27
C TYR A 74 12.50 -4.28 4.08
N TYR A 75 11.24 -3.94 4.40
CA TYR A 75 10.93 -2.86 5.35
C TYR A 75 10.62 -3.45 6.73
N GLN A 76 11.58 -3.32 7.67
CA GLN A 76 11.58 -4.12 8.90
C GLN A 76 10.66 -3.63 10.03
N LYS A 77 9.87 -2.55 9.88
CA LYS A 77 9.12 -1.97 11.02
C LYS A 77 7.71 -1.45 10.76
N THR A 78 7.38 -1.08 9.52
CA THR A 78 6.06 -0.54 9.21
C THR A 78 5.65 -0.97 7.81
N TYR A 79 4.39 -1.34 7.63
CA TYR A 79 3.89 -1.72 6.32
C TYR A 79 3.26 -0.51 5.64
N TYR A 80 3.87 -0.06 4.55
CA TYR A 80 3.36 1.07 3.76
C TYR A 80 3.74 0.95 2.30
N LEU A 81 3.01 1.69 1.46
CA LEU A 81 3.19 1.75 0.02
C LEU A 81 3.45 3.19 -0.45
N ASP A 82 4.47 3.34 -1.28
CA ASP A 82 4.74 4.54 -2.08
C ASP A 82 4.25 4.35 -3.53
N GLY A 83 4.20 5.43 -4.32
CA GLY A 83 3.63 5.39 -5.67
C GLY A 83 4.45 4.55 -6.64
N GLY A 84 3.89 3.44 -7.13
CA GLY A 84 4.57 2.46 -7.99
C GLY A 84 5.08 1.23 -7.24
N MET A 85 4.79 1.12 -5.94
CA MET A 85 5.22 0.01 -5.08
C MET A 85 4.16 -1.09 -5.02
N ALA A 86 4.60 -2.34 -4.93
CA ALA A 86 3.77 -3.48 -4.57
C ALA A 86 4.28 -4.11 -3.27
N ALA A 87 3.35 -4.40 -2.36
CA ALA A 87 3.61 -5.13 -1.13
C ALA A 87 3.07 -6.55 -1.29
N HIS A 88 3.95 -7.54 -1.13
CA HIS A 88 3.60 -8.95 -1.08
C HIS A 88 3.41 -9.33 0.38
N LEU A 89 2.16 -9.58 0.76
CA LEU A 89 1.79 -9.96 2.12
C LEU A 89 1.70 -11.48 2.23
N ASN A 90 2.63 -12.03 2.99
CA ASN A 90 2.63 -13.41 3.45
C ASN A 90 1.77 -13.50 4.72
N LEU A 91 0.51 -13.87 4.54
CA LEU A 91 -0.48 -13.96 5.62
C LEU A 91 -0.58 -15.37 6.18
N GLN A 92 -0.71 -15.50 7.49
CA GLN A 92 -1.15 -16.75 8.11
C GLN A 92 -2.60 -17.06 7.69
N LYS A 93 -2.99 -18.33 7.73
CA LYS A 93 -4.37 -18.74 7.41
C LYS A 93 -5.38 -18.01 8.32
N GLY A 94 -6.39 -17.39 7.71
CA GLY A 94 -7.41 -16.62 8.42
C GLY A 94 -8.28 -15.76 7.49
N LYS A 95 -9.08 -14.90 8.12
CA LYS A 95 -9.96 -13.91 7.49
C LYS A 95 -9.59 -12.54 8.04
N TYR A 96 -9.43 -11.57 7.16
CA TYR A 96 -8.84 -10.29 7.51
C TYR A 96 -9.66 -9.13 6.94
N ASN A 97 -9.75 -8.06 7.72
CA ASN A 97 -10.17 -6.75 7.26
C ASN A 97 -8.91 -5.94 6.97
N ILE A 98 -8.73 -5.54 5.72
CA ILE A 98 -7.59 -4.77 5.26
C ILE A 98 -8.04 -3.33 5.06
N THR A 99 -7.34 -2.41 5.69
CA THR A 99 -7.50 -0.98 5.46
C THR A 99 -6.15 -0.37 5.19
N VAL A 100 -6.14 0.78 4.53
CA VAL A 100 -4.95 1.58 4.38
C VAL A 100 -5.20 3.00 4.85
N TYR A 101 -4.17 3.62 5.40
CA TYR A 101 -4.29 4.94 5.99
C TYR A 101 -3.04 5.81 5.84
N THR A 102 -3.22 7.12 5.92
CA THR A 102 -2.15 8.12 6.04
C THR A 102 -2.56 9.07 7.17
N PRO A 103 -1.83 9.10 8.29
CA PRO A 103 -2.06 10.08 9.34
C PRO A 103 -1.95 11.51 8.81
N LYS A 104 -2.75 12.44 9.31
CA LYS A 104 -2.77 13.84 8.84
C LYS A 104 -1.41 14.54 8.90
N ASP A 105 -0.59 14.22 9.90
CA ASP A 105 0.76 14.78 10.06
C ASP A 105 1.78 14.20 9.07
N LYS A 106 1.40 13.13 8.36
CA LYS A 106 2.21 12.44 7.34
C LYS A 106 1.72 12.66 5.91
N ALA A 107 0.55 13.28 5.73
CA ALA A 107 0.01 13.61 4.40
C ALA A 107 0.75 14.79 3.73
N GLY A 108 1.63 15.49 4.44
CA GLY A 108 2.54 16.50 3.89
C GLY A 108 1.81 17.72 3.30
N TYR A 109 2.33 18.25 2.18
CA TYR A 109 1.81 19.45 1.50
C TYR A 109 0.39 19.28 0.91
N PHE A 110 -0.16 18.05 0.82
CA PHE A 110 -1.50 17.82 0.28
C PHE A 110 -2.64 18.25 1.21
N THR A 111 -2.38 18.37 2.52
CA THR A 111 -3.38 18.86 3.50
C THR A 111 -3.36 20.39 3.65
N SER A 112 -2.29 21.07 3.24
CA SER A 112 -2.13 22.51 3.51
C SER A 112 -2.52 23.44 2.36
N GLN A 113 -2.65 22.95 1.12
CA GLN A 113 -2.95 23.78 -0.05
C GLN A 113 -4.19 23.37 -0.86
N ASN A 114 -4.84 22.26 -0.51
CA ASN A 114 -6.06 21.85 -1.18
C ASN A 114 -7.26 22.00 -0.21
N PRO A 115 -8.14 23.01 -0.36
CA PRO A 115 -9.31 23.16 0.50
C PRO A 115 -10.32 22.01 0.38
N CYS A 116 -10.10 21.07 -0.54
CA CYS A 116 -10.88 19.84 -0.70
C CYS A 116 -10.22 18.61 -0.08
N SER A 117 -9.00 18.69 0.48
CA SER A 117 -8.42 17.58 1.23
C SER A 117 -8.93 17.60 2.66
N ASN A 118 -9.46 16.47 3.12
CA ASN A 118 -9.86 16.32 4.53
C ASN A 118 -8.70 16.74 5.45
N GLU A 119 -8.99 17.58 6.46
CA GLU A 119 -8.04 17.93 7.54
C GLU A 119 -7.68 16.73 8.45
N GLY A 120 -8.33 15.59 8.21
CA GLY A 120 -8.17 14.35 8.95
C GLY A 120 -7.23 13.35 8.28
N ASP A 121 -7.13 12.18 8.91
CA ASP A 121 -6.38 11.06 8.37
C ASP A 121 -7.03 10.60 7.06
N TRP A 122 -6.22 10.26 6.06
CA TRP A 122 -6.72 9.62 4.85
C TRP A 122 -6.93 8.16 5.20
N ILE A 123 -8.16 7.67 5.15
CA ILE A 123 -8.50 6.29 5.50
C ILE A 123 -9.26 5.69 4.33
N SER A 124 -8.96 4.44 3.99
CA SER A 124 -9.68 3.72 2.95
C SER A 124 -11.00 3.12 3.42
N ASN A 125 -11.80 2.65 2.46
CA ASN A 125 -12.77 1.59 2.75
C ASN A 125 -12.07 0.33 3.29
N THR A 126 -12.84 -0.58 3.89
CA THR A 126 -12.35 -1.90 4.29
C THR A 126 -12.44 -2.87 3.12
N PHE A 127 -11.37 -3.64 2.90
CA PHE A 127 -11.36 -4.78 2.00
C PHE A 127 -11.35 -6.08 2.83
N TYR A 128 -12.35 -6.93 2.60
CA TYR A 128 -12.41 -8.24 3.24
C TYR A 128 -11.60 -9.26 2.45
N TYR A 129 -10.69 -9.96 3.13
CA TYR A 129 -9.82 -10.97 2.53
C TYR A 129 -9.97 -12.31 3.26
N ASP A 130 -10.22 -13.37 2.49
CA ASP A 130 -10.29 -14.75 2.98
C ASP A 130 -9.15 -15.56 2.37
N THR A 131 -8.23 -16.05 3.21
CA THR A 131 -7.09 -16.86 2.75
C THR A 131 -7.50 -18.19 2.11
N GLU A 132 -8.71 -18.69 2.36
CA GLU A 132 -9.23 -19.91 1.72
C GLU A 132 -9.83 -19.65 0.33
N ASN A 133 -10.13 -18.39 0.00
CA ASN A 133 -10.60 -17.96 -1.32
C ASN A 133 -9.81 -16.72 -1.79
N PRO A 134 -8.52 -16.90 -2.10
CA PRO A 134 -7.59 -15.78 -2.21
C PRO A 134 -7.83 -14.95 -3.46
N THR A 135 -8.01 -13.65 -3.26
CA THR A 135 -7.77 -12.66 -4.31
C THR A 135 -6.27 -12.37 -4.39
N LYS A 136 -5.67 -12.51 -5.57
CA LYS A 136 -4.22 -12.37 -5.72
C LYS A 136 -3.71 -10.93 -5.64
N VAL A 137 -4.47 -9.99 -6.20
CA VAL A 137 -4.04 -8.60 -6.33
C VAL A 137 -5.19 -7.67 -5.95
N ILE A 138 -4.88 -6.70 -5.08
CA ILE A 138 -5.74 -5.55 -4.80
C ILE A 138 -4.98 -4.26 -5.05
N PHE A 139 -5.71 -3.25 -5.48
CA PHE A 139 -5.18 -1.94 -5.82
C PHE A 139 -5.49 -0.95 -4.73
N VAL A 140 -4.53 -0.08 -4.44
CA VAL A 140 -4.68 1.08 -3.58
C VAL A 140 -4.52 2.33 -4.42
N VAL A 141 -5.55 3.14 -4.46
CA VAL A 141 -5.59 4.37 -5.26
C VAL A 141 -6.10 5.54 -4.43
N PRO A 142 -5.58 6.76 -4.66
CA PRO A 142 -6.11 7.95 -4.01
C PRO A 142 -7.56 8.19 -4.45
N THR A 143 -8.40 8.66 -3.53
CA THR A 143 -9.73 9.15 -3.90
C THR A 143 -9.64 10.51 -4.59
N ALA A 144 -10.57 10.74 -5.51
CA ALA A 144 -10.69 11.98 -6.25
C ALA A 144 -12.15 12.47 -6.28
N ASP A 145 -12.33 13.76 -6.47
CA ASP A 145 -13.62 14.37 -6.75
C ASP A 145 -14.09 14.09 -8.20
N ASP A 146 -15.27 14.60 -8.55
CA ASP A 146 -15.85 14.41 -9.89
C ASP A 146 -15.03 15.07 -11.02
N ASN A 147 -14.13 15.99 -10.69
CA ASN A 147 -13.23 16.68 -11.63
C ASN A 147 -11.85 15.99 -11.73
N GLY A 148 -11.62 14.93 -10.94
CA GLY A 148 -10.37 14.18 -10.95
C GLY A 148 -9.29 14.77 -10.05
N PHE A 149 -9.61 15.75 -9.19
CA PHE A 149 -8.69 16.26 -8.19
C PHE A 149 -8.71 15.39 -6.94
N TYR A 150 -7.53 15.08 -6.40
CA TYR A 150 -7.42 14.27 -5.18
C TYR A 150 -8.05 14.99 -3.98
N ASN A 151 -8.92 14.30 -3.24
CA ASN A 151 -9.69 14.87 -2.13
C ASN A 151 -9.27 14.34 -0.75
N GLY A 152 -8.11 13.71 -0.68
CA GLY A 152 -7.49 13.30 0.57
C GLY A 152 -8.11 12.07 1.23
N GLY A 153 -8.05 10.96 0.51
CA GLY A 153 -8.49 9.66 0.97
C GLY A 153 -7.86 8.54 0.16
N TRP A 154 -8.08 7.31 0.59
CA TRP A 154 -7.64 6.11 -0.12
C TRP A 154 -8.85 5.27 -0.52
N TYR A 155 -8.67 4.46 -1.55
CA TYR A 155 -9.60 3.42 -1.94
C TYR A 155 -8.83 2.14 -2.17
N ILE A 156 -9.34 1.03 -1.64
CA ILE A 156 -8.74 -0.29 -1.76
C ILE A 156 -9.74 -1.31 -2.29
N ASP A 157 -9.40 -1.97 -3.39
CA ASP A 157 -10.24 -3.00 -4.01
C ASP A 157 -9.46 -3.77 -5.09
N TYR A 158 -9.93 -4.95 -5.49
CA TYR A 158 -9.44 -5.67 -6.69
C TYR A 158 -10.00 -5.10 -7.99
N LYS A 159 -11.00 -4.22 -7.91
CA LYS A 159 -11.61 -3.52 -9.04
C LYS A 159 -11.24 -2.06 -9.03
N ALA A 160 -11.08 -1.49 -10.22
CA ALA A 160 -10.96 -0.04 -10.36
C ALA A 160 -12.19 0.66 -9.73
N PRO A 161 -11.99 1.72 -8.93
CA PRO A 161 -13.11 2.46 -8.38
C PRO A 161 -13.99 3.05 -9.48
N LYS A 162 -15.29 3.18 -9.17
CA LYS A 162 -16.29 3.66 -10.13
C LYS A 162 -15.95 5.03 -10.71
N TYR A 163 -15.28 5.90 -9.96
CA TYR A 163 -14.91 7.24 -10.42
C TYR A 163 -13.82 7.24 -11.51
N PHE A 164 -12.98 6.20 -11.63
CA PHE A 164 -12.07 6.08 -12.78
C PHE A 164 -12.79 5.77 -14.09
N LYS A 165 -14.00 5.19 -14.05
CA LYS A 165 -14.76 4.90 -15.28
C LYS A 165 -15.17 6.17 -16.02
N LYS A 166 -15.38 7.30 -15.33
CA LYS A 166 -15.69 8.59 -15.98
C LYS A 166 -14.53 9.12 -16.83
N PHE A 167 -13.28 8.87 -16.42
CA PHE A 167 -12.08 9.36 -17.11
C PHE A 167 -11.50 8.38 -18.14
N THR A 168 -11.94 7.12 -18.12
CA THR A 168 -11.43 6.06 -19.01
C THR A 168 -12.44 5.59 -20.05
N THR A 169 -13.69 6.03 -19.97
CA THR A 169 -14.65 5.80 -21.06
C THR A 169 -14.33 6.80 -22.17
N PRO A 170 -13.94 6.35 -23.38
CA PRO A 170 -13.78 7.28 -24.50
C PRO A 170 -15.09 8.02 -24.69
N ILE A 171 -15.02 9.35 -24.79
CA ILE A 171 -16.13 10.15 -25.29
C ILE A 171 -16.30 9.70 -26.74
N LEU A 172 -17.25 8.80 -26.97
CA LEU A 172 -17.74 8.54 -28.31
C LEU A 172 -18.44 9.83 -28.71
N ASN A 173 -17.74 10.66 -29.48
CA ASN A 173 -18.33 11.84 -30.11
C ASN A 173 -19.61 11.40 -30.83
N GLN A 174 -20.76 11.88 -30.35
CA GLN A 174 -22.04 11.81 -31.05
C GLN A 174 -22.12 12.92 -32.08
#